data_AF-A0A4Y7KXD8-F1
#
_entry.id   AF-A0A4Y7KXD8-F1
#
_cell.length_a   1.000
_cell.length_b   1.000
_cell.length_c   1.000
_cell.angle_alpha   90.00
_cell.angle_beta   90.00
_cell.angle_gamma   90.00
#
_symmetry.space_group_name_H-M   'P 1'
#
loop_
_entity.id
_entity.type
_entity.pdbx_description
1 polymer ?
#
loop_
_entity_poly.entity_id
_entity_poly.type
_entity_poly.pdbx_seq_one_letter_code
_entity_poly.pdbx_strand_id
1 'polypeptide(L)'
;MLRVFRPLLLFSKNNNLNSCIRISCNTKSCSLSNLFSPLPRLCSTTYKTSATASMATTSLSVPVETLPPVLDSTSEPPSVFDGTTRLYISYVCPYAQRAWITRNCKGLQEKIKLVPLELTNKPDWYKEKVYPPNKLPALEHNNQVIGESLDVIKYLNTNFEGPALLPNDPAKRELAEELLAYTGEFGGGVIGSVIKGNKDFGAHFDYLEAALSKFPDGPFFLGEFSLADIAYAPFVERYQPLLLDVKKCDITTGRPKLTAWIEELNKIDGYTQTKYDPAELLAALKRVFGL
;
A
#
# COMPACT_ATOMS: atom_id res chain seq x y z
N MET A 1 15.55 -37.44 -7.38
CA MET A 1 15.88 -37.08 -5.98
C MET A 1 15.64 -35.56 -5.84
N LEU A 2 14.37 -35.16 -5.65
CA LEU A 2 13.96 -33.75 -5.67
C LEU A 2 14.18 -33.10 -4.30
N ARG A 3 15.00 -32.04 -4.26
CA ARG A 3 15.14 -31.17 -3.09
C ARG A 3 14.05 -30.10 -3.15
N VAL A 4 13.11 -30.17 -2.21
CA VAL A 4 12.09 -29.15 -1.96
C VAL A 4 12.78 -27.92 -1.36
N PHE A 5 12.77 -26.81 -2.08
CA PHE A 5 13.20 -25.51 -1.55
C PHE A 5 12.07 -24.94 -0.68
N ARG A 6 12.29 -24.89 0.64
CA ARG A 6 11.47 -24.09 1.58
C ARG A 6 11.82 -22.61 1.41
N PRO A 7 10.85 -21.68 1.40
CA PRO A 7 11.16 -20.25 1.51
C PRO A 7 11.66 -19.96 2.93
N LEU A 8 12.91 -19.49 3.03
CA LEU A 8 13.50 -19.00 4.27
C LEU A 8 12.92 -17.59 4.55
N LEU A 9 12.03 -17.49 5.53
CA LEU A 9 11.68 -16.22 6.16
C LEU A 9 12.84 -15.80 7.08
N LEU A 10 13.74 -14.95 6.58
CA LEU A 10 14.76 -14.31 7.40
C LEU A 10 14.20 -13.01 7.98
N PHE A 11 13.74 -13.08 9.23
CA PHE A 11 13.57 -11.91 10.08
C PHE A 11 14.92 -11.54 10.69
N SER A 12 15.47 -10.39 10.31
CA SER A 12 16.58 -9.78 11.04
C SER A 12 16.01 -8.91 12.15
N LYS A 13 16.09 -9.40 13.39
CA LYS A 13 15.93 -8.59 14.60
C LYS A 13 17.26 -7.91 14.89
N ASN A 14 17.29 -6.59 14.96
CA ASN A 14 18.30 -5.89 15.74
C ASN A 14 17.66 -4.68 16.43
N ASN A 15 17.40 -4.83 17.73
CA ASN A 15 17.09 -3.79 18.69
C ASN A 15 18.34 -3.57 19.55
N ASN A 16 18.79 -2.33 19.66
CA ASN A 16 19.60 -1.72 20.73
C ASN A 16 20.03 -0.33 20.24
N LEU A 17 20.09 0.76 21.01
CA LEU A 17 19.65 1.13 22.34
C LEU A 17 19.97 2.65 22.42
N ASN A 18 19.13 3.43 23.09
CA ASN A 18 19.43 4.65 23.85
C ASN A 18 20.50 5.65 23.37
N SER A 19 20.08 6.89 23.10
CA SER A 19 20.75 8.04 23.70
C SER A 19 19.77 9.16 24.07
N CYS A 20 19.72 9.46 25.36
CA CYS A 20 19.05 10.60 25.95
C CYS A 20 19.82 11.88 25.64
N ILE A 21 19.13 12.95 25.23
CA ILE A 21 19.64 14.32 25.39
C ILE A 21 18.60 15.11 26.19
N ARG A 22 18.93 15.33 27.47
CA ARG A 22 18.29 16.33 28.33
C ARG A 22 18.74 17.71 27.86
N ILE A 23 17.82 18.59 27.51
CA ILE A 23 18.09 20.03 27.44
C ILE A 23 17.38 20.70 28.61
N SER A 24 18.20 21.37 29.41
CA SER A 24 17.89 22.08 30.64
C SER A 24 16.95 23.26 30.38
N CYS A 25 15.87 23.34 31.15
CA CYS A 25 15.03 24.52 31.29
C CYS A 25 15.74 25.49 32.26
N ASN A 26 16.03 26.71 31.80
CA ASN A 26 16.61 27.76 32.63
C ASN A 26 15.55 28.84 32.88
N THR A 27 15.09 28.90 34.12
CA THR A 27 14.17 29.91 34.64
C THR A 27 14.95 31.17 34.99
N LYS A 28 14.56 32.33 34.43
CA LYS A 28 14.81 33.63 35.05
C LYS A 28 13.58 34.52 34.95
N SER A 29 13.13 34.90 36.13
CA SER A 29 12.12 35.90 36.43
C SER A 29 12.61 37.31 36.06
N CYS A 30 11.68 38.18 35.66
CA CYS A 30 11.77 39.60 35.98
C CYS A 30 10.38 40.26 36.03
N SER A 31 10.32 41.24 36.91
CA SER A 31 9.17 41.85 37.60
C SER A 31 8.30 42.79 36.76
N LEU A 32 7.07 42.97 37.24
CA LEU A 32 6.07 43.97 36.86
C LEU A 32 6.56 45.43 37.01
N SER A 33 6.08 46.34 36.15
CA SER A 33 5.10 47.38 36.54
C SER A 33 4.77 48.39 35.42
N ASN A 34 3.45 48.66 35.32
CA ASN A 34 2.76 49.90 34.96
C ASN A 34 2.92 50.55 33.57
N LEU A 35 1.80 50.61 32.83
CA LEU A 35 1.14 51.89 32.49
C LEU A 35 -0.32 51.65 32.02
N PHE A 36 -1.23 52.41 32.61
CA PHE A 36 -2.68 52.36 32.45
C PHE A 36 -3.16 53.15 31.20
N SER A 37 -4.07 52.49 30.46
CA SER A 37 -5.35 52.95 29.84
C SER A 37 -5.39 54.01 28.70
N PRO A 38 -6.53 54.17 27.94
CA PRO A 38 -7.78 53.39 27.90
C PRO A 38 -8.23 52.86 26.52
N LEU A 39 -9.17 51.91 26.55
CA LEU A 39 -9.94 51.33 25.42
C LEU A 39 -10.83 52.35 24.69
N PRO A 40 -11.16 52.10 23.41
CA PRO A 40 -12.47 52.41 22.86
C PRO A 40 -13.29 51.16 22.49
N ARG A 41 -14.59 51.40 22.47
CA ARG A 41 -15.73 50.47 22.50
C ARG A 41 -15.92 49.61 21.25
N LEU A 42 -16.68 48.53 21.51
CA LEU A 42 -17.27 47.57 20.59
C LEU A 42 -17.77 48.17 19.26
N CYS A 43 -17.48 47.46 18.17
CA CYS A 43 -18.31 47.43 16.98
C CYS A 43 -18.61 45.98 16.63
N SER A 44 -19.89 45.59 16.73
CA SER A 44 -20.41 44.29 16.33
C SER A 44 -20.23 44.11 14.83
N THR A 45 -19.50 43.06 14.42
CA THR A 45 -19.50 42.63 13.02
C THR A 45 -19.98 41.20 12.95
N THR A 46 -21.06 41.02 12.21
CA THR A 46 -21.79 39.80 11.90
C THR A 46 -20.87 38.65 11.48
N TYR A 47 -21.06 37.48 12.10
CA TYR A 47 -20.52 36.21 11.62
C TYR A 47 -21.07 35.92 10.22
N LYS A 48 -20.21 35.97 9.21
CA LYS A 48 -20.47 35.32 7.93
C LYS A 48 -20.14 33.84 8.07
N THR A 49 -21.15 33.01 8.00
CA THR A 49 -21.06 31.56 7.77
C THR A 49 -20.23 31.33 6.51
N SER A 50 -19.03 30.78 6.68
CA SER A 50 -18.24 30.26 5.57
C SER A 50 -18.91 28.99 5.09
N ALA A 51 -19.50 29.04 3.91
CA ALA A 51 -20.02 27.86 3.23
C ALA A 51 -18.88 26.84 3.05
N THR A 52 -19.09 25.62 3.52
CA THR A 52 -18.24 24.48 3.23
C THR A 52 -18.30 24.21 1.73
N ALA A 53 -17.20 24.46 1.03
CA ALA A 53 -17.03 24.03 -0.34
C ALA A 53 -16.96 22.49 -0.34
N SER A 54 -18.03 21.85 -0.82
CA SER A 54 -18.01 20.43 -1.15
C SER A 54 -17.02 20.24 -2.29
N MET A 55 -15.88 19.59 -2.01
CA MET A 55 -14.98 19.15 -3.07
C MET A 55 -15.68 18.01 -3.80
N ALA A 56 -16.23 18.33 -4.98
CA ALA A 56 -16.67 17.31 -5.92
C ALA A 56 -15.47 16.43 -6.27
N THR A 57 -15.52 15.17 -5.86
CA THR A 57 -14.61 14.13 -6.33
C THR A 57 -14.86 13.92 -7.80
N THR A 58 -14.10 14.60 -8.65
CA THR A 58 -14.04 14.30 -10.08
C THR A 58 -13.53 12.87 -10.21
N SER A 59 -14.42 11.92 -10.53
CA SER A 59 -14.03 10.56 -10.86
C SER A 59 -13.22 10.61 -12.15
N LEU A 60 -11.89 10.66 -12.03
CA LEU A 60 -10.99 10.47 -13.15
C LEU A 60 -11.16 9.02 -13.62
N SER A 61 -11.97 8.81 -14.65
CA SER A 61 -12.07 7.50 -15.31
C SER A 61 -10.69 7.14 -15.85
N VAL A 62 -10.09 6.11 -15.26
CA VAL A 62 -8.73 5.66 -15.62
C VAL A 62 -8.82 4.98 -17.00
N PRO A 63 -8.05 5.40 -18.02
CA PRO A 63 -8.11 4.79 -19.35
C PRO A 63 -7.77 3.30 -19.30
N VAL A 64 -8.54 2.46 -19.99
CA VAL A 64 -8.26 1.02 -20.12
C VAL A 64 -7.05 0.84 -21.04
N GLU A 65 -5.90 0.48 -20.45
CA GLU A 65 -4.63 0.27 -21.16
C GLU A 65 -4.55 -1.14 -21.75
N THR A 66 -4.04 -1.26 -22.98
CA THR A 66 -3.65 -2.57 -23.54
C THR A 66 -2.41 -3.07 -22.81
N LEU A 67 -2.55 -4.19 -22.09
CA LEU A 67 -1.48 -4.75 -21.29
C LEU A 67 -0.36 -5.35 -22.15
N PRO A 68 0.93 -5.05 -21.86
CA PRO A 68 2.05 -5.66 -22.58
C PRO A 68 2.14 -7.18 -22.32
N PRO A 69 2.70 -7.94 -23.27
CA PRO A 69 2.87 -9.39 -23.11
C PRO A 69 3.89 -9.72 -22.01
N VAL A 70 3.67 -10.84 -21.34
CA VAL A 70 4.57 -11.37 -20.29
C VAL A 70 5.89 -11.83 -20.91
N LEU A 71 7.01 -11.41 -20.33
CA LEU A 71 8.35 -11.83 -20.72
C LEU A 71 8.83 -13.03 -19.87
N ASP A 72 9.43 -14.01 -20.53
CA ASP A 72 9.98 -15.21 -19.93
C ASP A 72 11.48 -15.37 -20.23
N SER A 73 12.06 -16.53 -19.91
CA SER A 73 13.50 -16.80 -20.12
C SER A 73 13.98 -16.76 -21.57
N THR A 74 13.08 -16.77 -22.55
CA THR A 74 13.40 -16.67 -23.97
C THR A 74 13.32 -15.25 -24.51
N SER A 75 12.84 -14.31 -23.68
CA SER A 75 12.59 -12.93 -24.09
C SER A 75 13.85 -12.07 -24.01
N GLU A 76 14.09 -11.25 -25.04
CA GLU A 76 15.17 -10.27 -25.06
C GLU A 76 14.96 -9.15 -24.02
N PRO A 77 16.02 -8.57 -23.44
CA PRO A 77 15.91 -7.49 -22.49
C PRO A 77 15.40 -6.19 -23.14
N PRO A 78 14.59 -5.39 -22.44
CA PRO A 78 14.41 -3.99 -22.83
C PRO A 78 15.74 -3.23 -22.70
N SER A 79 15.86 -2.09 -23.39
CA SER A 79 16.92 -1.13 -23.12
C SER A 79 16.84 -0.66 -21.66
N VAL A 80 17.95 -0.73 -20.93
CA VAL A 80 18.02 -0.35 -19.51
C VAL A 80 18.72 1.02 -19.40
N PHE A 81 18.20 1.90 -18.57
CA PHE A 81 18.67 3.26 -18.33
C PHE A 81 18.73 4.12 -19.59
N ASP A 82 17.74 3.97 -20.47
CA ASP A 82 17.55 4.77 -21.69
C ASP A 82 16.70 6.03 -21.46
N GLY A 83 16.38 6.34 -20.20
CA GLY A 83 15.50 7.44 -19.81
C GLY A 83 14.02 7.08 -19.71
N THR A 84 13.61 5.89 -20.14
CA THR A 84 12.22 5.41 -19.96
C THR A 84 12.04 4.91 -18.52
N THR A 85 10.96 5.34 -17.87
CA THR A 85 10.59 4.79 -16.56
C THR A 85 9.87 3.45 -16.73
N ARG A 86 10.36 2.39 -16.08
CA ARG A 86 9.80 1.04 -16.19
C ARG A 86 9.42 0.49 -14.82
N LEU A 87 8.25 -0.11 -14.74
CA LEU A 87 7.82 -0.88 -13.59
C LEU A 87 7.83 -2.36 -13.96
N TYR A 88 8.82 -3.08 -13.46
CA TYR A 88 8.93 -4.52 -13.59
C TYR A 88 7.96 -5.18 -12.63
N ILE A 89 7.03 -5.96 -13.17
CA ILE A 89 5.93 -6.58 -12.40
C ILE A 89 5.76 -8.06 -12.77
N SER A 90 4.85 -8.72 -12.08
CA SER A 90 4.14 -9.88 -12.62
C SER A 90 2.67 -9.66 -12.32
N TYR A 91 1.79 -9.96 -13.30
CA TYR A 91 0.35 -9.70 -13.17
C TYR A 91 -0.30 -10.44 -11.99
N VAL A 92 0.27 -11.58 -11.58
CA VAL A 92 -0.25 -12.38 -10.46
C VAL A 92 0.39 -12.03 -9.10
N CYS A 93 1.45 -11.20 -9.06
CA CYS A 93 2.19 -10.90 -7.84
C CYS A 93 1.49 -9.82 -7.00
N PRO A 94 1.05 -10.12 -5.75
CA PRO A 94 0.35 -9.13 -4.91
C PRO A 94 1.24 -7.95 -4.52
N TYR A 95 2.54 -8.17 -4.32
CA TYR A 95 3.49 -7.10 -4.01
C TYR A 95 3.65 -6.14 -5.20
N ALA A 96 3.69 -6.68 -6.43
CA ALA A 96 3.79 -5.85 -7.63
C ALA A 96 2.48 -5.12 -7.93
N GLN A 97 1.34 -5.74 -7.62
CA GLN A 97 0.03 -5.12 -7.76
C GLN A 97 -0.09 -3.83 -6.94
N ARG A 98 0.54 -3.71 -5.75
CA ARG A 98 0.60 -2.45 -4.99
C ARG A 98 1.14 -1.28 -5.83
N ALA A 99 2.27 -1.51 -6.49
CA ALA A 99 2.91 -0.50 -7.35
C ALA A 99 2.07 -0.20 -8.59
N TRP A 100 1.43 -1.22 -9.16
CA TRP A 100 0.55 -1.05 -10.32
C TRP A 100 -0.71 -0.24 -9.99
N ILE A 101 -1.38 -0.52 -8.86
CA ILE A 101 -2.53 0.26 -8.38
C ILE A 101 -2.10 1.72 -8.17
N THR A 102 -0.96 1.95 -7.51
CA THR A 102 -0.42 3.30 -7.28
C THR A 102 -0.17 4.04 -8.59
N ARG A 103 0.45 3.39 -9.58
CA ARG A 103 0.65 3.94 -10.93
C ARG A 103 -0.67 4.38 -11.56
N ASN A 104 -1.68 3.50 -11.53
CA ASN A 104 -2.97 3.77 -12.19
C ASN A 104 -3.77 4.87 -11.47
N CYS A 105 -3.85 4.82 -10.14
CA CYS A 105 -4.56 5.83 -9.34
C CYS A 105 -3.89 7.22 -9.41
N LYS A 106 -2.60 7.29 -9.71
CA LYS A 106 -1.90 8.55 -9.96
C LYS A 106 -1.97 9.03 -11.41
N GLY A 107 -2.57 8.27 -12.33
CA GLY A 107 -2.64 8.62 -13.75
C GLY A 107 -1.29 8.50 -14.48
N LEU A 108 -0.40 7.61 -14.04
CA LEU A 108 0.98 7.51 -14.52
C LEU A 108 1.17 6.49 -15.65
N GLN A 109 0.11 6.05 -16.32
CA GLN A 109 0.20 4.96 -17.29
C GLN A 109 1.08 5.29 -18.50
N GLU A 110 1.00 6.52 -18.99
CA GLU A 110 1.83 6.97 -20.10
C GLU A 110 3.29 7.19 -19.69
N LYS A 111 3.52 7.58 -18.42
CA LYS A 111 4.84 7.92 -17.87
C LYS A 111 5.64 6.69 -17.44
N ILE A 112 4.97 5.64 -16.99
CA ILE A 112 5.59 4.43 -16.44
C ILE A 112 5.17 3.23 -17.29
N LYS A 113 6.10 2.62 -18.00
CA LYS A 113 5.84 1.41 -18.81
C LYS A 113 5.87 0.17 -17.93
N LEU A 114 4.87 -0.70 -18.09
CA LEU A 114 4.87 -2.01 -17.43
C LEU A 114 5.81 -2.96 -18.18
N VAL A 115 6.61 -3.71 -17.43
CA VAL A 115 7.41 -4.84 -17.94
C VAL A 115 7.03 -6.08 -17.14
N PRO A 116 6.00 -6.82 -17.57
CA PRO A 116 5.54 -8.01 -16.88
C PRO A 116 6.51 -9.18 -17.13
N LEU A 117 6.89 -9.89 -16.06
CA LEU A 117 7.76 -11.05 -16.08
C LEU A 117 7.02 -12.29 -15.57
N GLU A 118 7.32 -13.45 -16.16
CA GLU A 118 6.84 -14.74 -15.68
C GLU A 118 7.56 -15.11 -14.38
N LEU A 119 6.82 -15.25 -13.27
CA LEU A 119 7.43 -15.46 -11.95
C LEU A 119 8.25 -16.75 -11.85
N THR A 120 7.79 -17.80 -12.51
CA THR A 120 8.40 -19.15 -12.42
C THR A 120 9.51 -19.37 -13.46
N ASN A 121 9.60 -18.51 -14.47
CA ASN A 121 10.53 -18.61 -15.59
C ASN A 121 11.01 -17.20 -16.01
N LYS A 122 11.52 -16.41 -15.05
CA LYS A 122 12.01 -15.06 -15.32
C LYS A 122 13.26 -15.12 -16.21
N PRO A 123 13.45 -14.16 -17.12
CA PRO A 123 14.70 -14.05 -17.85
C PRO A 123 15.89 -13.68 -16.96
N ASP A 124 17.04 -14.31 -17.24
CA ASP A 124 18.28 -14.12 -16.49
C ASP A 124 18.77 -12.67 -16.53
N TRP A 125 18.54 -11.97 -17.65
CA TRP A 125 18.89 -10.56 -17.81
C TRP A 125 18.24 -9.67 -16.75
N TYR A 126 17.08 -10.05 -16.18
CA TYR A 126 16.45 -9.25 -15.14
C TYR A 126 17.34 -9.19 -13.91
N LYS A 127 17.84 -10.33 -13.46
CA LYS A 127 18.77 -10.40 -12.32
C LYS A 127 20.12 -9.77 -12.67
N GLU A 128 20.64 -10.05 -13.86
CA GLU A 128 22.00 -9.67 -14.23
C GLU A 128 22.15 -8.18 -14.58
N LYS A 129 21.13 -7.58 -15.22
CA LYS A 129 21.23 -6.25 -15.82
C LYS A 129 20.30 -5.21 -15.18
N VAL A 130 19.21 -5.63 -14.55
CA VAL A 130 18.18 -4.71 -14.03
C VAL A 130 18.18 -4.69 -12.50
N TYR A 131 17.83 -5.80 -11.86
CA TYR A 131 17.63 -5.87 -10.42
C TYR A 131 18.23 -7.15 -9.81
N PRO A 132 19.48 -7.09 -9.29
CA PRO A 132 20.19 -8.24 -8.72
C PRO A 132 19.44 -9.05 -7.64
N PRO A 133 18.60 -8.43 -6.79
CA PRO A 133 17.77 -9.20 -5.84
C PRO A 133 16.76 -10.15 -6.50
N ASN A 134 16.48 -10.00 -7.80
CA ASN A 134 15.59 -10.87 -8.59
C ASN A 134 14.17 -11.00 -8.02
N LYS A 135 13.68 -9.95 -7.35
CA LYS A 135 12.33 -9.84 -6.78
C LYS A 135 11.50 -8.82 -7.54
N LEU A 136 10.17 -8.86 -7.36
CA LEU A 136 9.22 -7.91 -7.94
C LEU A 136 8.36 -7.30 -6.83
N PRO A 137 7.90 -6.04 -6.96
CA PRO A 137 8.17 -5.13 -8.08
C PRO A 137 9.59 -4.56 -8.04
N ALA A 138 10.03 -4.02 -9.18
CA ALA A 138 11.16 -3.11 -9.24
C ALA A 138 10.82 -1.92 -10.16
N LEU A 139 11.13 -0.71 -9.72
CA LEU A 139 10.93 0.53 -10.47
C LEU A 139 12.28 1.04 -10.96
N GLU A 140 12.48 1.05 -12.28
CA GLU A 140 13.57 1.74 -12.94
C GLU A 140 13.19 3.21 -13.18
N HIS A 141 13.93 4.13 -12.57
CA HIS A 141 13.73 5.58 -12.73
C HIS A 141 15.03 6.32 -12.42
N ASN A 142 15.36 7.35 -13.20
CA ASN A 142 16.54 8.21 -12.98
C ASN A 142 17.85 7.45 -12.75
N ASN A 143 18.14 6.47 -13.63
CA ASN A 143 19.35 5.62 -13.57
C ASN A 143 19.50 4.82 -12.27
N GLN A 144 18.39 4.55 -11.60
CA GLN A 144 18.32 3.76 -10.38
C GLN A 144 17.18 2.74 -10.48
N VAL A 145 17.33 1.65 -9.72
CA VAL A 145 16.27 0.65 -9.57
C VAL A 145 15.88 0.54 -8.11
N ILE A 146 14.60 0.76 -7.83
CA ILE A 146 14.01 0.75 -6.50
C ILE A 146 13.16 -0.51 -6.38
N GLY A 147 13.51 -1.40 -5.46
CA GLY A 147 12.69 -2.56 -5.10
C GLY A 147 11.91 -2.32 -3.82
N GLU A 148 11.37 -3.42 -3.27
CA GLU A 148 10.48 -3.45 -2.10
C GLU A 148 9.16 -2.69 -2.33
N SER A 149 8.05 -3.43 -2.40
CA SER A 149 6.75 -2.88 -2.84
C SER A 149 6.28 -1.65 -2.06
N LEU A 150 6.54 -1.58 -0.76
CA LEU A 150 6.14 -0.44 0.07
C LEU A 150 6.99 0.80 -0.20
N ASP A 151 8.27 0.61 -0.50
CA ASP A 151 9.17 1.72 -0.85
C ASP A 151 8.85 2.24 -2.24
N VAL A 152 8.52 1.35 -3.19
CA VAL A 152 8.06 1.73 -4.53
C VAL A 152 6.80 2.60 -4.46
N ILE A 153 5.75 2.21 -3.71
CA ILE A 153 4.52 3.02 -3.65
C ILE A 153 4.74 4.38 -2.96
N LYS A 154 5.60 4.44 -1.93
CA LYS A 154 5.99 5.69 -1.27
C LYS A 154 6.79 6.60 -2.22
N TYR A 155 7.70 6.00 -2.99
CA TYR A 155 8.50 6.70 -3.99
C TYR A 155 7.61 7.29 -5.08
N LEU A 156 6.70 6.50 -5.65
CA LEU A 156 5.72 6.96 -6.64
C LEU A 156 4.86 8.10 -6.11
N ASN A 157 4.37 7.99 -4.87
CA ASN A 157 3.56 9.04 -4.27
C ASN A 157 4.32 10.37 -4.09
N THR A 158 5.63 10.29 -3.80
CA THR A 158 6.45 11.47 -3.45
C THR A 158 7.11 12.12 -4.68
N ASN A 159 7.47 11.34 -5.69
CA ASN A 159 8.35 11.79 -6.79
C ASN A 159 7.61 11.95 -8.14
N PHE A 160 6.33 11.56 -8.21
CA PHE A 160 5.52 11.72 -9.42
C PHE A 160 4.27 12.55 -9.13
N GLU A 161 3.85 13.30 -10.15
CA GLU A 161 2.61 14.05 -10.17
C GLU A 161 1.36 13.15 -10.01
N GLY A 162 0.20 13.78 -9.89
CA GLY A 162 -1.09 13.11 -9.70
C GLY A 162 -1.59 13.23 -8.25
N PRO A 163 -2.79 12.70 -7.96
CA PRO A 163 -3.39 12.76 -6.62
C PRO A 163 -2.42 12.30 -5.52
N ALA A 164 -2.46 12.99 -4.39
CA ALA A 164 -1.76 12.57 -3.19
C ALA A 164 -2.47 11.35 -2.59
N LEU A 165 -1.71 10.32 -2.24
CA LEU A 165 -2.22 9.07 -1.65
C LEU A 165 -1.86 8.94 -0.17
N LEU A 166 -1.48 10.05 0.46
CA LEU A 166 -1.31 10.16 1.91
C LEU A 166 -1.81 11.53 2.39
N PRO A 167 -2.72 11.57 3.39
CA PRO A 167 -3.22 12.82 3.97
C PRO A 167 -2.11 13.57 4.70
N ASN A 168 -2.25 14.89 4.89
CA ASN A 168 -1.31 15.68 5.68
C ASN A 168 -1.59 15.66 7.19
N ASP A 169 -2.76 15.16 7.60
CA ASP A 169 -3.13 15.05 9.01
C ASP A 169 -2.14 14.15 9.79
N PRO A 170 -1.55 14.62 10.90
CA PRO A 170 -0.55 13.86 11.65
C PRO A 170 -1.06 12.53 12.23
N ALA A 171 -2.30 12.46 12.71
CA ALA A 171 -2.86 11.24 13.28
C ALA A 171 -3.12 10.19 12.18
N LYS A 172 -3.59 10.62 11.01
CA LYS A 172 -3.72 9.74 9.85
C LYS A 172 -2.35 9.26 9.35
N ARG A 173 -1.32 10.10 9.40
CA ARG A 173 0.06 9.69 9.06
C ARG A 173 0.60 8.63 10.00
N GLU A 174 0.39 8.79 11.31
CA GLU A 174 0.78 7.80 12.31
C GLU A 174 0.10 6.44 12.07
N LEU A 175 -1.23 6.43 11.86
CA LEU A 175 -1.94 5.19 11.54
C LEU A 175 -1.47 4.58 10.21
N ALA A 176 -1.17 5.40 9.21
CA ALA A 176 -0.63 4.90 7.94
C ALA A 176 0.71 4.17 8.15
N GLU A 177 1.61 4.74 8.95
CA GLU A 177 2.91 4.12 9.25
C GLU A 177 2.74 2.80 10.03
N GLU A 178 1.86 2.78 11.03
CA GLU A 178 1.51 1.57 11.79
C GLU A 178 0.98 0.47 10.85
N LEU A 179 -0.01 0.81 10.02
CA LEU A 179 -0.64 -0.12 9.07
C LEU A 179 0.37 -0.65 8.06
N LEU A 180 1.24 0.19 7.50
CA LEU A 180 2.27 -0.25 6.56
C LEU A 180 3.28 -1.20 7.22
N ALA A 181 3.67 -0.92 8.47
CA ALA A 181 4.56 -1.80 9.24
C ALA A 181 3.92 -3.16 9.54
N TYR A 182 2.60 -3.21 9.76
CA TYR A 182 1.88 -4.44 10.07
C TYR A 182 1.67 -5.38 8.86
N THR A 183 1.83 -4.89 7.63
CA THR A 183 1.52 -5.67 6.41
C THR A 183 2.23 -7.03 6.34
N GLY A 184 3.47 -7.12 6.84
CA GLY A 184 4.24 -8.36 6.87
C GLY A 184 3.67 -9.38 7.86
N GLU A 185 3.24 -8.92 9.03
CA GLU A 185 2.59 -9.75 10.04
C GLU A 185 1.22 -10.21 9.56
N PHE A 186 0.42 -9.32 8.96
CA PHE A 186 -0.86 -9.68 8.35
C PHE A 186 -0.70 -10.78 7.29
N GLY A 187 0.16 -10.55 6.29
CA GLY A 187 0.32 -11.50 5.17
C GLY A 187 0.91 -12.83 5.61
N GLY A 188 1.99 -12.79 6.39
CA GLY A 188 2.66 -13.98 6.91
C GLY A 188 1.81 -14.75 7.92
N GLY A 189 1.07 -14.04 8.76
CA GLY A 189 0.19 -14.60 9.78
C GLY A 189 -0.99 -15.33 9.19
N VAL A 190 -1.72 -14.72 8.24
CA VAL A 190 -2.86 -15.36 7.57
C VAL A 190 -2.43 -16.65 6.85
N ILE A 191 -1.39 -16.60 6.03
CA ILE A 191 -0.89 -17.79 5.31
C ILE A 191 -0.31 -18.83 6.28
N GLY A 192 0.44 -18.38 7.30
CA GLY A 192 0.98 -19.26 8.33
C GLY A 192 -0.11 -20.05 9.05
N SER A 193 -1.22 -19.40 9.39
CA SER A 193 -2.40 -20.04 9.98
C SER A 193 -3.04 -21.07 9.05
N VAL A 194 -3.16 -20.74 7.76
CA VAL A 194 -3.71 -21.66 6.76
C VAL A 194 -2.87 -22.94 6.69
N ILE A 195 -1.56 -22.81 6.49
CA ILE A 195 -0.60 -23.92 6.37
C ILE A 195 -0.56 -24.77 7.64
N LYS A 196 -0.61 -24.14 8.82
CA LYS A 196 -0.61 -24.86 10.12
C LYS A 196 -1.95 -25.52 10.45
N GLY A 197 -2.99 -25.32 9.64
CA GLY A 197 -4.30 -25.90 9.90
C GLY A 197 -5.16 -25.13 10.92
N ASN A 198 -4.67 -24.05 11.53
CA ASN A 198 -5.39 -23.32 12.59
C ASN A 198 -6.30 -22.20 12.04
N LYS A 199 -6.98 -21.49 12.95
CA LYS A 199 -7.94 -20.40 12.64
C LYS A 199 -7.48 -19.03 13.15
N ASP A 200 -6.20 -18.87 13.48
CA ASP A 200 -5.70 -17.65 14.13
C ASP A 200 -5.71 -16.43 13.19
N PHE A 201 -5.96 -16.64 11.90
CA PHE A 201 -6.11 -15.57 10.91
C PHE A 201 -7.24 -14.57 11.23
N GLY A 202 -8.24 -14.97 12.04
CA GLY A 202 -9.34 -14.09 12.44
C GLY A 202 -8.86 -12.80 13.12
N ALA A 203 -7.87 -12.91 14.01
CA ALA A 203 -7.32 -11.76 14.75
C ALA A 203 -6.70 -10.71 13.81
N HIS A 204 -6.12 -11.14 12.69
CA HIS A 204 -5.56 -10.23 11.68
C HIS A 204 -6.65 -9.43 10.98
N PHE A 205 -7.81 -10.03 10.69
CA PHE A 205 -8.94 -9.31 10.11
C PHE A 205 -9.70 -8.46 11.14
N ASP A 206 -9.74 -8.88 12.41
CA ASP A 206 -10.28 -8.07 13.51
C ASP A 206 -9.44 -6.80 13.74
N TYR A 207 -8.11 -6.91 13.58
CA TYR A 207 -7.22 -5.76 13.58
C TYR A 207 -7.56 -4.77 12.43
N LEU A 208 -7.78 -5.27 11.20
CA LEU A 208 -8.19 -4.41 10.09
C LEU A 208 -9.56 -3.77 10.32
N GLU A 209 -10.54 -4.51 10.84
CA GLU A 209 -11.87 -3.97 11.21
C GLU A 209 -11.75 -2.82 12.23
N ALA A 210 -10.90 -3.00 13.25
CA ALA A 210 -10.64 -1.98 14.25
C ALA A 210 -9.94 -0.75 13.65
N ALA A 211 -8.99 -0.95 12.73
CA ALA A 211 -8.30 0.14 12.04
C ALA A 211 -9.25 0.94 11.12
N LEU A 212 -10.13 0.26 10.37
CA LEU A 212 -11.15 0.89 9.52
C LEU A 212 -12.21 1.67 10.33
N SER A 213 -12.28 1.44 11.64
CA SER A 213 -13.19 2.18 12.54
C SER A 213 -12.58 3.47 13.11
N LYS A 214 -11.27 3.73 12.89
CA LYS A 214 -10.56 4.87 13.51
C LYS A 214 -11.00 6.23 12.97
N PHE A 215 -11.25 6.32 11.67
CA PHE A 215 -11.58 7.57 10.99
C PHE A 215 -12.97 7.48 10.36
N PRO A 216 -14.00 8.14 10.92
CA PRO A 216 -15.39 7.98 10.48
C PRO A 216 -15.75 8.81 9.24
N ASP A 217 -14.81 9.62 8.73
CA ASP A 217 -14.98 10.53 7.60
C ASP A 217 -14.86 9.85 6.23
N GLY A 218 -14.72 8.52 6.19
CA GLY A 218 -14.91 7.73 4.98
C GLY A 218 -14.70 6.24 5.19
N PRO A 219 -14.77 5.44 4.11
CA PRO A 219 -14.77 3.98 4.18
C PRO A 219 -13.36 3.36 4.17
N PHE A 220 -12.31 4.17 4.00
CA PHE A 220 -10.92 3.73 3.89
C PHE A 220 -10.18 3.83 5.22
N PHE A 221 -9.00 3.21 5.33
CA PHE A 221 -8.24 3.17 6.58
C PHE A 221 -7.97 4.55 7.18
N LEU A 222 -7.78 5.57 6.33
CA LEU A 222 -7.52 6.94 6.73
C LEU A 222 -8.71 7.87 6.42
N GLY A 223 -9.92 7.31 6.31
CA GLY A 223 -11.13 7.97 5.81
C GLY A 223 -11.13 8.06 4.29
N GLU A 224 -10.11 8.65 3.69
CA GLU A 224 -9.90 8.72 2.23
C GLU A 224 -8.96 7.61 1.70
N PHE A 225 -9.07 7.29 0.41
CA PHE A 225 -8.26 6.25 -0.23
C PHE A 225 -6.77 6.63 -0.22
N SER A 226 -5.92 5.70 0.20
CA SER A 226 -4.53 5.98 0.51
C SER A 226 -3.58 4.82 0.19
N LEU A 227 -2.28 5.05 0.38
CA LEU A 227 -1.26 4.00 0.32
C LEU A 227 -1.51 2.86 1.31
N ALA A 228 -2.19 3.11 2.44
CA ALA A 228 -2.54 2.07 3.39
C ALA A 228 -3.51 1.06 2.73
N ASP A 229 -4.57 1.55 2.07
CA ASP A 229 -5.54 0.71 1.36
C ASP A 229 -4.86 -0.08 0.24
N ILE A 230 -4.02 0.58 -0.55
CA ILE A 230 -3.24 -0.05 -1.64
C ILE A 230 -2.34 -1.17 -1.09
N ALA A 231 -1.78 -1.02 0.09
CA ALA A 231 -0.90 -2.02 0.68
C ALA A 231 -1.65 -3.32 1.06
N TYR A 232 -2.92 -3.22 1.45
CA TYR A 232 -3.73 -4.37 1.87
C TYR A 232 -4.59 -4.96 0.75
N ALA A 233 -5.05 -4.14 -0.22
CA ALA A 233 -6.00 -4.57 -1.25
C ALA A 233 -5.58 -5.86 -1.98
N PRO A 234 -4.35 -6.00 -2.52
CA PRO A 234 -3.92 -7.23 -3.20
C PRO A 234 -3.95 -8.49 -2.32
N PHE A 235 -3.77 -8.33 -1.01
CA PHE A 235 -3.70 -9.44 -0.08
C PHE A 235 -5.08 -9.88 0.36
N VAL A 236 -5.97 -8.93 0.68
CA VAL A 236 -7.37 -9.25 1.00
C VAL A 236 -8.07 -9.87 -0.22
N GLU A 237 -7.82 -9.35 -1.43
CA GLU A 237 -8.32 -9.91 -2.70
C GLU A 237 -7.99 -11.41 -2.85
N ARG A 238 -6.79 -11.81 -2.40
CA ARG A 238 -6.31 -13.20 -2.49
C ARG A 238 -6.78 -14.06 -1.32
N TYR A 239 -6.80 -13.51 -0.11
CA TYR A 239 -7.12 -14.26 1.10
C TYR A 239 -8.62 -14.51 1.25
N GLN A 240 -9.49 -13.61 0.79
CA GLN A 240 -10.94 -13.81 0.85
C GLN A 240 -11.39 -15.11 0.16
N PRO A 241 -11.13 -15.34 -1.14
CA PRO A 241 -11.52 -16.60 -1.79
C PRO A 241 -10.74 -17.80 -1.25
N LEU A 242 -9.47 -17.63 -0.88
CA LEU A 242 -8.66 -18.71 -0.31
C LEU A 242 -9.25 -19.24 0.99
N LEU A 243 -9.55 -18.36 1.95
CA LEU A 243 -10.09 -18.74 3.26
C LEU A 243 -11.52 -19.27 3.15
N LEU A 244 -12.32 -18.73 2.25
CA LEU A 244 -13.64 -19.27 1.96
C LEU A 244 -13.54 -20.70 1.41
N ASP A 245 -12.59 -20.96 0.52
CA ASP A 245 -12.39 -22.28 -0.07
C ASP A 245 -11.78 -23.29 0.92
N VAL A 246 -10.65 -22.98 1.55
CA VAL A 246 -9.86 -23.95 2.32
C VAL A 246 -10.24 -24.01 3.81
N LYS A 247 -10.82 -22.94 4.36
CA LYS A 247 -11.25 -22.87 5.77
C LYS A 247 -12.77 -22.76 5.95
N LYS A 248 -13.52 -22.63 4.85
CA LYS A 248 -14.98 -22.38 4.87
C LYS A 248 -15.33 -21.16 5.73
N CYS A 249 -14.46 -20.15 5.67
CA CYS A 249 -14.58 -18.95 6.48
C CYS A 249 -14.76 -17.72 5.58
N ASP A 250 -15.86 -17.00 5.79
CA ASP A 250 -16.07 -15.69 5.20
C ASP A 250 -15.48 -14.62 6.13
N ILE A 251 -14.47 -13.91 5.64
CA ILE A 251 -13.78 -12.86 6.40
C ILE A 251 -14.66 -11.64 6.66
N THR A 252 -15.80 -11.49 5.97
CA THR A 252 -16.73 -10.37 6.13
C THR A 252 -17.74 -10.59 7.26
N THR A 253 -17.92 -11.82 7.72
CA THR A 253 -18.85 -12.15 8.80
C THR A 253 -18.42 -11.47 10.10
N GLY A 254 -19.27 -10.59 10.63
CA GLY A 254 -19.00 -9.81 11.84
C GLY A 254 -18.03 -8.63 11.66
N ARG A 255 -17.66 -8.30 10.41
CA ARG A 255 -16.71 -7.22 10.08
C ARG A 255 -17.30 -6.22 9.07
N PRO A 256 -18.33 -5.44 9.47
CA PRO A 256 -19.05 -4.56 8.55
C PRO A 256 -18.17 -3.45 7.94
N LYS A 257 -17.13 -2.96 8.63
CA LYS A 257 -16.23 -1.96 8.06
C LYS A 257 -15.35 -2.56 6.98
N LEU A 258 -14.83 -3.77 7.20
CA LEU A 258 -14.09 -4.52 6.19
C LEU A 258 -14.97 -4.81 4.96
N THR A 259 -16.24 -5.18 5.17
CA THR A 259 -17.20 -5.37 4.06
C THR A 259 -17.34 -4.10 3.22
N ALA A 260 -17.62 -2.96 3.87
CA ALA A 260 -17.74 -1.67 3.19
C ALA A 260 -16.45 -1.28 2.47
N TRP A 261 -15.30 -1.52 3.09
CA TRP A 261 -13.99 -1.25 2.48
C TRP A 261 -13.76 -2.07 1.21
N ILE A 262 -14.10 -3.36 1.21
CA ILE A 262 -14.01 -4.22 0.00
C ILE A 262 -14.94 -3.70 -1.09
N GLU A 263 -16.17 -3.31 -0.75
CA GLU A 263 -17.14 -2.76 -1.71
C GLU A 263 -16.64 -1.47 -2.34
N GLU A 264 -16.11 -0.53 -1.54
CA GLU A 264 -15.61 0.76 -2.01
C GLU A 264 -14.31 0.63 -2.81
N LEU A 265 -13.42 -0.29 -2.43
CA LEU A 265 -12.24 -0.62 -3.25
C LEU A 265 -12.63 -1.08 -4.64
N ASN A 266 -13.65 -1.93 -4.78
CA ASN A 266 -14.10 -2.44 -6.08
C ASN A 266 -14.75 -1.36 -6.97
N LYS A 267 -14.87 -0.11 -6.49
CA LYS A 267 -15.28 1.06 -7.28
C LYS A 267 -14.09 1.90 -7.75
N ILE A 268 -12.87 1.61 -7.30
CA ILE A 268 -11.65 2.34 -7.69
C ILE A 268 -11.11 1.75 -8.99
N ASP A 269 -11.31 2.45 -10.11
CA ASP A 269 -10.86 2.01 -11.45
C ASP A 269 -9.37 1.62 -11.48
N GLY A 270 -8.52 2.42 -10.84
CA GLY A 270 -7.09 2.15 -10.80
C GLY A 270 -6.72 0.85 -10.08
N TYR A 271 -7.58 0.35 -9.19
CA TYR A 271 -7.45 -0.97 -8.57
C TYR A 271 -8.10 -2.06 -9.41
N THR A 272 -9.34 -1.87 -9.87
CA THR A 272 -10.10 -2.90 -10.59
C THR A 272 -9.40 -3.34 -11.89
N GLN A 273 -8.72 -2.41 -12.57
CA GLN A 273 -7.90 -2.70 -13.77
C GLN A 273 -6.67 -3.58 -13.49
N THR A 274 -6.28 -3.75 -12.23
CA THR A 274 -5.13 -4.58 -11.84
C THR A 274 -5.53 -5.97 -11.37
N LYS A 275 -6.83 -6.23 -11.23
CA LYS A 275 -7.34 -7.51 -10.76
C LYS A 275 -7.03 -8.58 -11.79
N TYR A 276 -6.70 -9.75 -11.27
CA TYR A 276 -6.47 -10.94 -12.07
C TYR A 276 -7.66 -11.89 -11.93
N ASP A 277 -7.73 -12.92 -12.78
CA ASP A 277 -8.82 -13.89 -12.68
C ASP A 277 -8.83 -14.56 -11.28
N PRO A 278 -9.95 -14.51 -10.52
CA PRO A 278 -9.99 -15.02 -9.16
C PRO A 278 -9.75 -16.53 -9.06
N ALA A 279 -10.17 -17.32 -10.07
CA ALA A 279 -9.96 -18.76 -10.08
C ALA A 279 -8.49 -19.10 -10.35
N GLU A 280 -7.84 -18.38 -11.27
CA GLU A 280 -6.40 -18.50 -11.52
C GLU A 280 -5.56 -18.09 -10.29
N LEU A 281 -5.92 -16.99 -9.61
CA LEU A 281 -5.25 -16.59 -8.37
C LEU A 281 -5.37 -17.65 -7.28
N LEU A 282 -6.58 -18.19 -7.08
CA LEU A 282 -6.81 -19.25 -6.10
C LEU A 282 -6.00 -20.52 -6.42
N ALA A 283 -6.01 -20.95 -7.69
CA ALA A 283 -5.23 -22.09 -8.16
C ALA A 283 -3.72 -21.87 -7.96
N ALA A 284 -3.22 -20.67 -8.28
CA ALA A 284 -1.83 -20.30 -8.07
C ALA A 284 -1.44 -20.32 -6.58
N LEU A 285 -2.28 -19.77 -5.70
CA LEU A 285 -2.05 -19.76 -4.25
C LEU A 285 -2.00 -21.18 -3.68
N LYS A 286 -2.95 -22.05 -4.05
CA LYS A 286 -2.96 -23.45 -3.62
C LYS A 286 -1.68 -24.18 -4.05
N ARG A 287 -1.26 -24.00 -5.31
CA ARG A 287 0.00 -24.55 -5.81
C ARG A 287 1.22 -24.05 -5.05
N VAL A 288 1.30 -22.74 -4.78
CA VAL A 288 2.44 -22.12 -4.08
C VAL A 288 2.53 -22.60 -2.63
N PHE A 289 1.40 -22.80 -1.95
CA PHE A 289 1.37 -23.17 -0.54
C PHE A 289 1.13 -24.67 -0.27
N GLY A 290 0.95 -25.48 -1.32
CA GLY A 290 0.70 -26.91 -1.20
C GLY A 290 -0.63 -27.26 -0.52
N LEU A 291 -1.69 -26.51 -0.83
CA LEU A 291 -3.05 -26.64 -0.27
C LEU A 291 -3.98 -27.44 -1.20
#